data_AF-A0A5C6S427-F1
#
_entry.id   AF-A0A5C6S427-F1
#
_cell.length_a   1.000
_cell.length_b   1.000
_cell.length_c   1.000
_cell.angle_alpha   90.00
_cell.angle_beta   90.00
_cell.angle_gamma   90.00
#
_symmetry.space_group_name_H-M   'P 1'
#
loop_
_entity.id
_entity.type
_entity.pdbx_description
1 polymer ?
#
loop_
_entity_poly.entity_id
_entity_poly.type
_entity_poly.pdbx_seq_one_letter_code
_entity_poly.pdbx_strand_id
1 'polypeptide(L)'
;MSVTRRKFPDLPPIWALAVMLAAIIIGRLVWPGPFERRAYHALGVLLMLGGFGLILWAAIWFRRKRTSILPGEQPKTLIVEGPFRINRNPVYTGIAFAVIGGTFIWGGPAGLIVAALYPLLVTRRFILREEAALRAAFDEKAESYIARTRRW
;
A
#
# COMPACT_ATOMS: atom_id res chain seq x y z
N MET A 1 -15.46 -24.25 -25.02
CA MET A 1 -14.79 -24.35 -23.71
C MET A 1 -13.79 -23.23 -23.58
N SER A 2 -14.14 -22.13 -22.91
CA SER A 2 -13.20 -21.02 -22.68
C SER A 2 -12.18 -21.44 -21.64
N VAL A 3 -10.92 -21.54 -22.06
CA VAL A 3 -9.79 -21.72 -21.16
C VAL A 3 -9.75 -20.49 -20.25
N THR A 4 -10.23 -20.65 -19.03
CA THR A 4 -9.99 -19.70 -17.94
C THR A 4 -8.50 -19.70 -17.68
N ARG A 5 -7.76 -18.84 -18.40
CA ARG A 5 -6.40 -18.45 -17.99
C ARG A 5 -6.53 -18.03 -16.54
N ARG A 6 -5.98 -18.82 -15.60
CA ARG A 6 -5.78 -18.38 -14.23
C ARG A 6 -4.81 -17.21 -14.32
N LYS A 7 -5.36 -16.00 -14.49
CA LYS A 7 -4.61 -14.75 -14.39
C LYS A 7 -3.98 -14.80 -13.01
N PHE A 8 -2.65 -14.70 -12.95
CA PHE A 8 -1.92 -14.59 -11.70
C PHE A 8 -2.66 -13.64 -10.77
N PRO A 9 -2.84 -13.97 -9.48
CA PRO A 9 -3.60 -13.12 -8.56
C PRO A 9 -2.93 -11.75 -8.47
N ASP A 10 -3.51 -10.77 -9.16
CA ASP A 10 -2.98 -9.43 -9.28
C ASP A 10 -3.46 -8.58 -8.11
N LEU A 11 -2.94 -8.89 -6.92
CA LEU A 11 -3.32 -8.26 -5.67
C LEU A 11 -2.17 -7.43 -5.10
N PRO A 12 -2.44 -6.24 -4.54
CA PRO A 12 -1.40 -5.40 -3.94
C PRO A 12 -0.50 -6.10 -2.91
N PRO A 13 -1.02 -6.96 -2.01
CA PRO A 13 -0.17 -7.68 -1.06
C PRO A 13 0.88 -8.59 -1.71
N ILE A 14 0.60 -9.13 -2.89
CA ILE A 14 1.55 -10.00 -3.62
C ILE A 14 2.70 -9.17 -4.19
N TRP A 15 2.39 -8.02 -4.80
CA TRP A 15 3.40 -7.08 -5.25
C TRP A 15 4.22 -6.51 -4.10
N ALA A 16 3.57 -6.20 -2.97
CA ALA A 16 4.26 -5.75 -1.76
C ALA A 16 5.22 -6.80 -1.22
N LEU A 17 4.78 -8.06 -1.14
CA LEU A 17 5.64 -9.17 -0.70
C LEU A 17 6.82 -9.36 -1.66
N ALA A 18 6.59 -9.33 -2.97
CA ALA A 18 7.65 -9.44 -3.96
C ALA A 18 8.69 -8.32 -3.84
N VAL A 19 8.24 -7.06 -3.71
CA VAL A 19 9.16 -5.92 -3.52
C VAL A 19 9.88 -6.00 -2.18
N MET A 20 9.20 -6.43 -1.12
CA MET A 20 9.83 -6.61 0.20
C MET A 20 10.91 -7.69 0.18
N LEU A 21 10.66 -8.83 -0.44
CA LEU A 21 11.65 -9.90 -0.60
C LEU A 21 12.84 -9.43 -1.44
N ALA A 22 12.59 -8.73 -2.55
CA ALA A 22 13.64 -8.14 -3.36
C ALA A 22 14.47 -7.12 -2.58
N ALA A 23 13.83 -6.24 -1.81
CA ALA A 23 14.50 -5.26 -0.95
C ALA A 23 15.36 -5.93 0.12
N ILE A 24 14.87 -7.01 0.74
CA ILE A 24 15.63 -7.78 1.74
C ILE A 24 16.85 -8.44 1.10
N ILE A 25 16.66 -9.16 -0.02
CA ILE A 25 17.75 -9.89 -0.71
C ILE A 25 18.81 -8.90 -1.21
N ILE A 26 18.40 -7.86 -1.95
CA ILE A 26 19.32 -6.85 -2.48
C ILE A 26 20.00 -6.10 -1.34
N GLY A 27 19.26 -5.72 -0.31
CA GLY A 27 19.81 -5.07 0.88
C GLY A 27 20.91 -5.91 1.52
N ARG A 28 20.65 -7.20 1.76
CA ARG A 28 21.62 -8.12 2.37
C ARG A 28 22.84 -8.40 1.50
N LEU A 29 22.66 -8.49 0.18
CA LEU A 29 23.76 -8.79 -0.74
C LEU A 29 24.66 -7.57 -1.02
N VAL A 30 24.06 -6.38 -1.15
CA VAL A 30 24.77 -5.16 -1.56
C VAL A 30 25.32 -4.40 -0.35
N TRP A 31 24.51 -4.25 0.71
CA TRP A 31 24.92 -3.52 1.91
C TRP A 31 24.15 -4.00 3.15
N PRO A 32 24.65 -4.99 3.91
CA PRO A 32 23.90 -5.63 4.99
C PRO A 32 23.82 -4.81 6.29
N GLY A 33 24.85 -4.02 6.64
CA GLY A 33 24.84 -3.16 7.82
C GLY A 33 24.36 -1.74 7.50
N PRO A 34 23.98 -0.89 8.48
CA PRO A 34 24.03 -1.10 9.93
C PRO A 34 22.70 -1.58 10.54
N PHE A 35 21.77 -2.13 9.75
CA PHE A 35 20.39 -2.39 10.18
C PHE A 35 20.24 -3.45 11.28
N GLU A 36 21.30 -4.20 11.58
CA GLU A 36 21.33 -5.11 12.72
C GLU A 36 21.32 -4.38 14.09
N ARG A 37 21.54 -3.06 14.11
CA ARG A 37 21.46 -2.26 15.35
C ARG A 37 20.01 -2.18 15.85
N ARG A 38 19.84 -2.30 17.17
CA ARG A 38 18.53 -2.25 17.86
C ARG A 38 17.67 -1.05 17.47
N ALA A 39 18.28 0.12 17.24
CA ALA A 39 17.55 1.33 16.85
C ALA A 39 16.82 1.17 15.49
N TYR A 40 17.47 0.57 14.49
CA TYR A 40 16.85 0.33 13.18
C TYR A 40 15.79 -0.76 13.25
N HIS A 41 16.04 -1.81 14.01
CA HIS A 41 15.03 -2.84 14.26
C HIS A 41 13.79 -2.26 14.95
N ALA A 42 13.97 -1.42 15.97
CA ALA A 42 12.86 -0.74 16.65
C ALA A 42 12.09 0.19 15.69
N LEU A 43 12.79 0.93 14.84
CA LEU A 43 12.16 1.74 13.79
C LEU A 43 11.35 0.87 12.81
N GLY A 44 11.89 -0.27 12.38
CA GLY A 44 11.20 -1.20 11.50
C GLY A 44 9.92 -1.76 12.12
N VAL A 45 9.97 -2.15 13.40
CA VAL A 45 8.78 -2.58 14.17
C VAL A 45 7.77 -1.46 14.29
N LEU A 46 8.20 -0.23 14.60
CA LEU A 46 7.31 0.92 14.69
C LEU A 46 6.60 1.19 13.36
N LEU A 47 7.33 1.13 12.24
CA LEU A 47 6.76 1.29 10.91
C LEU A 47 5.76 0.18 10.58
N MET A 48 6.04 -1.08 10.92
CA MET A 48 5.10 -2.17 10.74
C MET A 48 3.81 -1.96 11.55
N LEU A 49 3.95 -1.65 12.85
CA LEU A 49 2.79 -1.40 13.71
C LEU A 49 1.96 -0.22 13.22
N GLY A 50 2.62 0.88 12.83
CA GLY A 50 1.94 2.03 12.23
C GLY A 50 1.25 1.69 10.91
N GLY A 51 1.90 0.91 10.05
CA GLY A 51 1.36 0.46 8.77
C GLY A 51 0.13 -0.44 8.93
N PHE A 52 0.22 -1.46 9.79
CA PHE A 52 -0.92 -2.32 10.10
C PHE A 52 -2.04 -1.56 10.81
N GLY A 53 -1.72 -0.64 11.72
CA GLY A 53 -2.69 0.24 12.36
C GLY A 53 -3.46 1.09 11.35
N LEU A 54 -2.78 1.64 10.34
CA LEU A 54 -3.42 2.42 9.28
C LEU A 54 -4.32 1.55 8.38
N ILE A 55 -3.88 0.34 8.03
CA ILE A 55 -4.69 -0.62 7.26
C ILE A 55 -5.96 -0.99 8.05
N LEU A 56 -5.82 -1.31 9.35
CA LEU A 56 -6.96 -1.64 10.21
C LEU A 56 -7.92 -0.46 10.33
N TRP A 57 -7.41 0.75 10.50
CA TRP A 57 -8.25 1.95 10.56
C TRP A 57 -9.04 2.17 9.26
N ALA A 58 -8.41 1.96 8.10
CA ALA A 58 -9.10 2.02 6.82
C ALA A 58 -10.14 0.90 6.68
N ALA A 59 -9.81 -0.33 7.07
CA ALA A 59 -10.72 -1.48 7.04
C ALA A 59 -11.98 -1.28 7.90
N ILE A 60 -11.86 -0.61 9.05
CA ILE A 60 -13.00 -0.24 9.88
C ILE A 60 -14.00 0.63 9.09
N TRP A 61 -13.51 1.57 8.26
CA TRP A 61 -14.39 2.41 7.45
C TRP A 61 -15.02 1.67 6.29
N PHE A 62 -14.29 0.79 5.59
CA PHE A 62 -14.87 -0.10 4.59
C PHE A 62 -16.03 -0.94 5.16
N ARG A 63 -15.81 -1.52 6.34
CA ARG A 63 -16.84 -2.29 7.06
C ARG A 63 -18.03 -1.43 7.47
N ARG A 64 -17.80 -0.24 8.05
CA ARG A 64 -18.85 0.69 8.45
C ARG A 64 -19.71 1.17 7.27
N LYS A 65 -19.08 1.41 6.11
CA LYS A 65 -19.73 1.90 4.90
C LYS A 65 -20.23 0.79 3.98
N ARG A 66 -20.10 -0.48 4.39
CA ARG A 66 -20.51 -1.69 3.66
C ARG A 66 -20.05 -1.68 2.19
N THR A 67 -18.83 -1.23 1.96
CA THR A 67 -18.21 -1.19 0.64
C THR A 67 -16.96 -2.05 0.61
N SER A 68 -16.62 -2.58 -0.56
CA SER A 68 -15.53 -3.53 -0.72
C SER A 68 -14.17 -2.88 -0.59
N ILE A 69 -13.24 -3.60 0.04
CA ILE A 69 -11.82 -3.24 0.12
C ILE A 69 -11.01 -3.90 -1.02
N LEU A 70 -11.63 -4.82 -1.79
CA LEU A 70 -10.93 -5.57 -2.82
C LEU A 70 -10.71 -4.72 -4.08
N PRO A 71 -9.46 -4.63 -4.57
CA PRO A 71 -9.15 -3.92 -5.81
C PRO A 71 -9.93 -4.48 -7.00
N GLY A 72 -10.53 -3.59 -7.79
CA GLY A 72 -11.23 -3.96 -9.02
C GLY A 72 -12.73 -4.19 -8.87
N GLU A 73 -13.28 -4.12 -7.66
CA GLU A 73 -14.73 -4.04 -7.48
C GLU A 73 -15.22 -2.59 -7.61
N GLN A 74 -16.45 -2.41 -8.08
CA GLN A 74 -17.05 -1.08 -8.15
C GLN A 74 -17.35 -0.56 -6.73
N PRO A 75 -16.84 0.64 -6.36
CA PRO A 75 -17.07 1.19 -5.04
C PRO A 75 -18.55 1.58 -4.89
N LYS A 76 -19.21 1.10 -3.83
CA LYS A 76 -20.62 1.42 -3.55
C LYS A 76 -20.78 2.76 -2.84
N THR A 77 -19.77 3.13 -2.06
CA THR A 77 -19.76 4.36 -1.24
C THR A 77 -18.41 5.03 -1.33
N LEU A 78 -18.40 6.34 -1.56
CA LEU A 78 -17.21 7.18 -1.47
C LEU A 78 -16.88 7.42 0.02
N ILE A 79 -15.78 6.84 0.50
CA ILE A 79 -15.31 7.04 1.88
C ILE A 79 -14.40 8.26 1.90
N VAL A 80 -14.76 9.25 2.71
CA VAL A 80 -13.97 10.49 2.87
C VAL A 80 -13.60 10.76 4.32
N GLU A 81 -13.88 9.81 5.22
CA GLU A 81 -13.71 9.93 6.66
C GLU A 81 -12.52 9.12 7.20
N GLY A 82 -12.13 9.42 8.45
CA GLY A 82 -11.03 8.76 9.12
C GLY A 82 -9.71 8.91 8.36
N PRO A 83 -8.98 7.81 8.05
CA PRO A 83 -7.68 7.91 7.42
C PRO A 83 -7.75 8.45 5.99
N PHE A 84 -8.91 8.36 5.34
CA PHE A 84 -9.17 8.90 4.00
C PHE A 84 -9.17 10.44 3.94
N ARG A 85 -9.17 11.12 5.10
CA ARG A 85 -8.98 12.59 5.18
C ARG A 85 -7.51 13.00 5.06
N ILE A 86 -6.59 12.10 5.39
CA ILE A 86 -5.14 12.36 5.40
C ILE A 86 -4.60 12.19 3.98
N ASN A 87 -4.87 11.02 3.39
CA ASN A 87 -4.64 10.72 1.99
C ASN A 87 -5.72 9.77 1.46
N ARG A 88 -5.84 9.66 0.14
CA ARG A 88 -6.85 8.82 -0.52
C ARG A 88 -6.56 7.33 -0.52
N ASN A 89 -5.32 6.93 -0.21
CA ASN A 89 -4.83 5.57 -0.36
C ASN A 89 -4.21 5.02 0.94
N PRO A 90 -4.88 5.14 2.11
CA PRO A 90 -4.27 4.83 3.40
C PRO A 90 -3.89 3.36 3.56
N VAL A 91 -4.63 2.45 2.90
CA VAL A 91 -4.26 1.02 2.82
C VAL A 91 -2.90 0.85 2.14
N TYR A 92 -2.68 1.52 1.00
CA TYR A 92 -1.41 1.48 0.28
C TYR A 92 -0.27 2.15 1.05
N THR A 93 -0.54 3.26 1.75
CA THR A 93 0.42 3.88 2.67
C THR A 93 0.85 2.89 3.76
N GLY A 94 -0.11 2.18 4.37
CA GLY A 94 0.18 1.19 5.40
C GLY A 94 0.98 0.00 4.87
N ILE A 95 0.69 -0.46 3.64
CA ILE A 95 1.49 -1.51 2.99
C ILE A 95 2.91 -1.00 2.69
N ALA A 96 3.08 0.24 2.23
CA ALA A 96 4.40 0.83 2.01
C ALA A 96 5.21 0.89 3.31
N PHE A 97 4.57 1.25 4.43
CA PHE A 97 5.22 1.20 5.75
C PHE A 97 5.63 -0.22 6.14
N ALA A 98 4.81 -1.24 5.83
CA ALA A 98 5.18 -2.63 6.07
C ALA A 98 6.40 -3.06 5.23
N VAL A 99 6.46 -2.68 3.95
CA VAL A 99 7.62 -2.98 3.06
C VAL A 99 8.89 -2.30 3.58
N ILE A 100 8.82 -1.02 3.94
CA ILE A 100 9.96 -0.27 4.47
C ILE A 100 10.37 -0.83 5.84
N GLY A 101 9.41 -1.09 6.73
CA GLY A 101 9.65 -1.66 8.05
C GLY A 101 10.31 -3.05 7.98
N GLY A 102 9.84 -3.92 7.09
CA GLY A 102 10.48 -5.22 6.85
C GLY A 102 11.90 -5.09 6.29
N THR A 103 12.16 -4.06 5.48
CA THR A 103 13.52 -3.76 5.00
C THR A 103 14.45 -3.37 6.14
N PHE A 104 13.98 -2.58 7.13
CA PHE A 104 14.75 -2.26 8.32
C PHE A 104 15.00 -3.47 9.23
N ILE A 105 14.04 -4.39 9.35
CA ILE A 105 14.14 -5.56 10.24
C ILE A 105 15.05 -6.63 9.62
N TRP A 106 14.84 -6.96 8.35
CA TRP A 106 15.46 -8.14 7.71
C TRP A 106 16.43 -7.80 6.58
N GLY A 107 16.40 -6.58 6.05
CA GLY A 107 17.21 -6.16 4.90
C GLY A 107 18.49 -5.42 5.28
N GLY A 108 18.83 -4.41 4.48
CA GLY A 108 19.97 -3.51 4.65
C GLY A 108 19.73 -2.19 3.88
N PRO A 109 20.55 -1.13 4.07
CA PRO A 109 20.29 0.20 3.51
C PRO A 109 20.06 0.22 2.00
N ALA A 110 20.79 -0.58 1.22
CA ALA A 110 20.60 -0.66 -0.23
C ALA A 110 19.18 -1.15 -0.60
N GLY A 111 18.56 -1.96 0.25
CA GLY A 111 17.18 -2.41 0.09
C GLY A 111 16.15 -1.30 0.18
N LEU A 112 16.45 -0.18 0.87
CA LEU A 112 15.52 0.94 0.97
C LEU A 112 15.25 1.60 -0.39
N ILE A 113 16.22 1.57 -1.31
CA ILE A 113 16.01 2.06 -2.68
C ILE A 113 14.93 1.23 -3.36
N VAL A 114 15.00 -0.09 -3.24
CA VAL A 114 14.01 -1.03 -3.80
C VAL A 114 12.65 -0.84 -3.13
N ALA A 115 12.61 -0.71 -1.80
CA ALA A 115 11.40 -0.42 -1.05
C ALA A 115 10.76 0.92 -1.46
N ALA A 116 11.55 1.96 -1.72
CA ALA A 116 11.09 3.27 -2.15
C ALA A 116 10.48 3.27 -3.57
N LEU A 117 10.71 2.24 -4.38
CA LEU A 117 10.05 2.07 -5.67
C LEU A 117 8.61 1.52 -5.53
N TYR A 118 8.25 0.92 -4.39
CA TYR A 118 6.93 0.33 -4.19
C TYR A 118 5.77 1.34 -4.41
N PRO A 119 5.79 2.56 -3.85
CA PRO A 119 4.75 3.56 -4.09
C PRO A 119 4.57 3.90 -5.58
N LEU A 120 5.67 3.97 -6.35
CA LEU A 120 5.61 4.27 -7.78
C LEU A 120 4.95 3.11 -8.54
N LEU A 121 5.37 1.88 -8.24
CA LEU A 121 4.82 0.66 -8.84
C LEU A 121 3.32 0.55 -8.58
N VAL A 122 2.91 0.65 -7.31
CA VAL A 122 1.52 0.44 -6.93
C VAL A 122 0.62 1.60 -7.38
N THR A 123 1.19 2.82 -7.49
CA THR A 123 0.48 3.96 -8.07
C THR A 123 0.05 3.67 -9.50
N ARG A 124 1.00 3.25 -10.34
CA ARG A 124 0.75 2.95 -11.75
C ARG A 124 -0.13 1.72 -11.91
N ARG A 125 0.08 0.70 -11.08
CA ARG A 125 -0.54 -0.62 -11.25
C ARG A 125 -1.97 -0.71 -10.72
N PHE A 126 -2.29 0.05 -9.66
CA PHE A 126 -3.57 -0.04 -8.96
C PHE A 126 -4.22 1.32 -8.71
N ILE A 127 -3.52 2.25 -8.05
CA ILE A 127 -4.14 3.49 -7.54
C ILE A 127 -4.75 4.33 -8.65
N LEU A 128 -4.07 4.52 -9.79
CA LEU A 128 -4.63 5.32 -10.89
C LEU A 128 -5.93 4.71 -11.45
N ARG A 129 -6.02 3.39 -11.52
CA ARG A 129 -7.22 2.69 -11.98
C ARG A 129 -8.35 2.83 -10.95
N GLU A 130 -8.04 2.73 -9.67
CA GLU A 130 -9.02 2.91 -8.59
C GLU A 130 -9.53 4.36 -8.53
N GLU A 131 -8.65 5.36 -8.68
CA GLU A 131 -9.06 6.76 -8.77
C GLU A 131 -9.96 7.03 -9.99
N ALA A 132 -9.69 6.38 -11.13
CA ALA A 132 -10.56 6.46 -12.30
C ALA A 132 -11.93 5.80 -12.05
N ALA A 133 -11.95 4.66 -11.36
CA ALA A 133 -13.19 3.99 -10.97
C ALA A 133 -14.02 4.85 -9.98
N LEU A 134 -13.37 5.55 -9.06
CA LEU A 134 -14.04 6.50 -8.16
C LEU A 134 -14.70 7.65 -8.93
N ARG A 135 -13.99 8.23 -9.91
CA ARG A 135 -14.55 9.26 -10.79
C ARG A 135 -15.76 8.75 -11.56
N ALA A 136 -15.64 7.56 -12.17
CA ALA A 136 -16.74 6.96 -12.91
C ALA A 136 -17.97 6.66 -12.04
N ALA A 137 -17.77 6.35 -10.75
CA ALA A 137 -18.86 5.98 -9.84
C ALA A 137 -19.52 7.18 -9.14
N PHE A 138 -18.80 8.28 -8.89
CA PHE A 138 -19.28 9.38 -8.03
C PHE A 138 -19.13 10.79 -8.63
N ASP A 139 -18.59 10.90 -9.84
CA ASP A 139 -18.52 12.13 -10.64
C ASP A 139 -18.01 13.36 -9.84
N GLU A 140 -18.77 14.45 -9.75
CA GLU A 140 -18.40 15.69 -9.04
C GLU A 140 -17.95 15.48 -7.58
N LYS A 141 -18.52 14.49 -6.88
CA LYS A 141 -18.13 14.17 -5.50
C LYS A 141 -16.72 13.60 -5.44
N ALA A 142 -16.35 12.75 -6.41
CA ALA A 142 -15.00 12.23 -6.51
C ALA A 142 -13.99 13.33 -6.88
N GLU A 143 -14.32 14.21 -7.82
CA GLU A 143 -13.45 15.33 -8.19
C GLU A 143 -13.21 16.27 -7.01
N SER A 144 -14.27 16.67 -6.30
CA SER A 144 -14.18 17.50 -5.10
C SER A 144 -13.30 16.88 -4.02
N TYR A 145 -13.42 15.56 -3.82
CA TYR A 145 -12.61 14.82 -2.87
C TYR A 145 -11.15 14.74 -3.31
N ILE A 146 -10.89 14.40 -4.57
CA ILE A 146 -9.55 14.28 -5.15
C ILE A 146 -8.80 15.61 -5.14
N ALA A 147 -9.48 16.73 -5.42
CA ALA A 147 -8.87 18.06 -5.38
C ALA A 147 -8.43 18.47 -3.97
N ARG A 148 -9.13 18.02 -2.93
CA ARG A 148 -8.89 18.43 -1.53
C ARG A 148 -7.95 17.52 -0.75
N THR A 149 -7.64 16.35 -1.27
CA THR A 149 -6.83 15.34 -0.57
C THR A 149 -5.56 15.04 -1.34
N ARG A 150 -4.57 14.46 -0.68
CA ARG A 150 -3.35 13.96 -1.35
C ARG A 150 -3.55 12.51 -1.74
N ARG A 151 -2.81 12.07 -2.77
CA ARG A 151 -2.83 10.65 -3.17
C ARG A 151 -2.20 9.76 -2.10
N TRP A 152 -1.07 10.19 -1.53
CA TRP A 152 -0.27 9.51 -0.51
C TRP A 152 -0.18 10.34 0.76
#